data_AF-A0A2E3NEC2-F1
#
_entry.id   AF-A0A2E3NEC2-F1
#
_cell.length_a   1.000
_cell.length_b   1.000
_cell.length_c   1.000
_cell.angle_alpha   90.00
_cell.angle_beta   90.00
_cell.angle_gamma   90.00
#
_symmetry.space_group_name_H-M   'P 1'
#
loop_
_entity.id
_entity.type
_entity.pdbx_description
1 polymer ?
#
loop_
_entity_poly.entity_id
_entity_poly.type
_entity_poly.pdbx_seq_one_letter_code
_entity_poly.pdbx_strand_id
1 'polypeptide(L)' 'MSETAGLRFVEENDGQNFYAEETLGGQRFFTAVYADEAIYPACVSCHNEHKDSPRDDFELGAVMGGVVIRIPIGG' A
#
# COMPACT_ATOMS: atom_id res chain seq x y z
N MET A 1 12.85 4.34 2.86
CA MET A 1 12.42 4.38 1.45
C MET A 1 10.98 4.83 1.41
N SER A 2 10.54 5.55 0.37
CA SER A 2 9.20 6.13 0.33
C SER A 2 8.09 5.07 0.35
N GLU A 3 8.40 3.85 -0.09
CA GLU A 3 7.49 2.70 -0.03
C GLU A 3 7.05 2.34 1.39
N THR A 4 7.99 2.01 2.29
CA THR A 4 7.65 1.65 3.68
C THR A 4 6.95 2.79 4.41
N ALA A 5 7.37 4.04 4.16
CA ALA A 5 6.73 5.21 4.75
C ALA A 5 5.30 5.41 4.23
N GLY A 6 5.08 5.24 2.92
CA GLY A 6 3.79 5.39 2.30
C GLY A 6 2.82 4.27 2.70
N LEU A 7 3.27 3.01 2.77
CA LEU A 7 2.45 1.88 3.22
C LEU A 7 1.99 2.08 4.67
N ARG A 8 2.89 2.50 5.56
CA ARG A 8 2.51 2.85 6.94
C ARG A 8 1.54 4.02 6.98
N PHE A 9 1.78 5.06 6.18
CA PHE A 9 0.91 6.24 6.16
C PHE A 9 -0.52 5.86 5.78
N VAL A 10 -0.72 5.08 4.72
CA VAL A 10 -2.07 4.72 4.27
C VAL A 10 -2.77 3.72 5.20
N GLU A 11 -2.01 2.90 5.94
CA GLU A 11 -2.55 2.05 7.03
C GLU A 11 -3.02 2.88 8.23
N GLU A 12 -2.31 3.96 8.57
CA GLU A 12 -2.60 4.81 9.73
C GLU A 12 -3.61 5.94 9.43
N ASN A 13 -3.93 6.19 8.15
CA ASN A 13 -4.71 7.34 7.69
C ASN A 13 -5.77 6.94 6.66
N ASP A 14 -6.86 6.34 7.14
CA ASP A 14 -7.98 5.86 6.31
C ASP A 14 -8.42 6.87 5.24
N GLY A 15 -8.52 6.40 3.99
CA GLY A 15 -8.96 7.19 2.84
C GLY A 15 -7.96 8.24 2.33
N GLN A 16 -6.77 8.36 2.94
CA GLN A 16 -5.73 9.27 2.48
C GLN A 16 -4.66 8.55 1.65
N ASN A 17 -4.22 9.21 0.58
CA ASN A 17 -3.12 8.73 -0.24
C ASN A 17 -1.80 9.40 0.18
N PHE A 18 -0.70 8.66 0.04
CA PHE A 18 0.64 9.20 0.28
C PHE A 18 1.29 9.61 -1.04
N TYR A 19 2.00 10.73 -1.04
CA TYR A 19 2.76 11.23 -2.19
C TYR A 19 4.16 11.67 -1.76
N ALA A 20 5.18 11.36 -2.57
CA ALA A 20 6.56 11.77 -2.34
C ALA A 20 7.33 11.89 -3.65
N GLU A 21 8.49 12.55 -3.61
CA GLU A 21 9.52 12.39 -4.63
C GLU A 21 10.67 11.55 -4.07
N GLU A 22 11.19 10.59 -4.84
CA GLU A 22 12.37 9.81 -4.45
C GLU A 22 13.33 9.59 -5.63
N THR A 23 14.60 9.31 -5.33
CA THR A 23 15.61 8.95 -6.33
C THR A 23 16.00 7.50 -6.16
N LEU A 24 15.81 6.70 -7.20
CA LEU A 24 16.16 5.27 -7.24
C LEU A 24 17.06 5.01 -8.44
N GLY A 25 18.24 4.44 -8.21
CA GLY A 25 19.19 4.15 -9.29
C GLY A 25 19.63 5.40 -10.09
N GLY A 26 19.59 6.58 -9.48
CA GLY A 26 19.93 7.86 -10.14
C GLY A 26 18.79 8.51 -10.94
N GLN A 27 17.63 7.86 -11.07
CA GLN A 27 16.42 8.44 -11.67
C GLN A 27 15.51 9.00 -10.58
N ARG A 28 14.97 10.20 -10.79
CA ARG A 28 13.93 10.80 -9.92
C ARG A 28 12.55 10.28 -10.29
N PHE A 29 11.72 10.02 -9.28
CA PHE A 29 10.35 9.58 -9.42
C PHE A 29 9.41 10.41 -8.55
N PHE A 30 8.24 10.72 -9.08
CA PHE A 30 7.06 10.96 -8.27
C PHE A 30 6.47 9.62 -7.85
N THR A 31 6.26 9.45 -6.55
CA THR A 31 5.76 8.22 -5.93
C THR A 31 4.42 8.49 -5.28
N ALA A 32 3.43 7.64 -5.56
CA ALA A 32 2.13 7.65 -4.92
C ALA A 32 1.86 6.27 -4.29
N VAL A 33 1.25 6.24 -3.11
CA VAL A 33 0.80 5.01 -2.45
C VAL A 33 -0.68 5.13 -2.12
N TYR A 34 -1.43 4.10 -2.51
CA TYR A 34 -2.87 3.96 -2.28
C TYR A 34 -3.11 2.71 -1.44
N ALA A 35 -4.00 2.78 -0.45
CA ALA A 35 -4.38 1.62 0.36
C ALA A 35 -5.05 0.54 -0.51
N ASP A 36 -4.69 -0.72 -0.27
CA ASP A 36 -5.43 -1.87 -0.75
C ASP A 36 -6.34 -2.35 0.39
N GLU A 37 -7.60 -1.91 0.34
CA GLU A 37 -8.57 -2.15 1.41
C GLU A 37 -9.35 -3.44 1.18
N ALA A 38 -9.66 -4.15 2.26
CA ALA A 38 -10.56 -5.30 2.26
C ALA A 38 -12.01 -4.86 2.00
N ILE A 39 -12.34 -4.48 0.76
CA ILE A 39 -13.64 -3.91 0.39
C ILE A 39 -14.76 -4.95 0.25
N TYR A 40 -14.42 -6.24 0.19
CA TYR A 40 -15.39 -7.33 0.04
C TYR A 40 -15.10 -8.49 1.02
N PRO A 41 -16.12 -9.19 1.53
CA PRO A 41 -15.91 -10.30 2.47
C PRO A 41 -14.96 -11.40 1.99
N ALA A 42 -14.89 -11.63 0.68
CA ALA A 42 -13.98 -12.61 0.09
C ALA A 42 -12.50 -12.23 0.26
N CYS A 43 -12.17 -10.93 0.31
CA CYS A 43 -10.82 -10.46 0.60
C CYS A 43 -10.39 -10.94 2.00
N VAL A 44 -11.28 -10.78 2.98
CA VAL A 44 -11.05 -11.20 4.37
C VAL A 44 -10.95 -12.72 4.48
N SER A 45 -11.92 -13.46 3.93
CA SER A 45 -11.97 -14.92 4.11
C SER A 45 -10.73 -15.60 3.53
N CYS A 46 -10.36 -15.27 2.29
CA CYS A 46 -9.23 -15.91 1.64
C CYS A 46 -7.91 -15.53 2.31
N HIS A 47 -7.71 -14.27 2.69
CA HIS A 47 -6.46 -13.86 3.33
C HIS A 47 -6.35 -14.38 4.77
N ASN A 48 -7.43 -14.52 5.52
CA ASN A 48 -7.36 -15.10 6.86
C ASN A 48 -7.14 -16.62 6.83
N GLU A 49 -7.55 -17.33 5.78
CA GLU A 49 -7.40 -18.78 5.67
C GLU A 49 -6.13 -19.23 4.92
N HIS A 50 -5.46 -18.32 4.21
CA HIS A 50 -4.30 -18.68 3.40
C HIS A 50 -3.03 -18.84 4.24
N LYS A 51 -2.40 -20.02 4.19
CA LYS A 51 -1.17 -20.35 4.94
C LYS A 51 0.00 -19.37 4.76
N ASP A 52 0.06 -18.68 3.62
CA ASP A 52 1.13 -17.73 3.28
C ASP A 52 0.73 -16.27 3.58
N SER A 53 -0.43 -16.05 4.20
CA SER A 53 -0.85 -14.72 4.62
C SER A 53 0.07 -14.18 5.72
N PRO A 54 0.43 -12.88 5.70
CA PRO A 54 1.28 -12.29 6.73
C PRO A 54 0.61 -12.21 8.11
N ARG A 55 -0.73 -12.24 8.15
CA ARG A 55 -1.59 -12.29 9.35
C ARG A 55 -2.97 -12.82 8.98
N ASP A 56 -3.78 -13.21 9.96
CA ASP A 56 -5.07 -13.89 9.78
C ASP A 56 -6.25 -13.21 10.50
N ASP A 57 -6.07 -11.95 10.87
CA ASP A 57 -7.02 -11.14 11.63
C ASP A 57 -7.56 -9.94 10.81
N PHE A 58 -7.56 -10.02 9.48
CA PHE A 58 -8.15 -8.98 8.65
C PHE A 58 -9.65 -8.83 8.93
N GLU A 59 -10.14 -7.59 8.93
CA GLU A 59 -11.56 -7.24 8.99
C GLU A 59 -11.99 -6.50 7.73
N LEU A 60 -13.29 -6.39 7.49
CA LEU A 60 -13.80 -5.63 6.34
C LEU A 60 -13.42 -4.14 6.50
N GLY A 61 -12.82 -3.57 5.46
CA GLY A 61 -12.25 -2.22 5.49
C GLY A 61 -10.82 -2.14 6.03
N ALA A 62 -10.23 -3.23 6.51
CA ALA A 62 -8.83 -3.24 6.90
C ALA A 62 -7.93 -2.96 5.70
N VAL A 63 -6.88 -2.15 5.91
CA VAL A 63 -5.80 -2.00 4.93
C VAL A 63 -4.96 -3.28 4.93
N MET A 64 -4.90 -3.93 3.77
CA MET A 64 -4.21 -5.20 3.55
C MET A 64 -2.80 -5.00 2.97
N GLY A 65 -2.56 -3.82 2.41
CA GLY A 65 -1.32 -3.44 1.76
C GLY A 65 -1.51 -2.14 1.01
N GLY A 66 -0.78 -1.97 -0.10
CA GLY A 66 -0.99 -0.81 -0.94
C GLY A 66 -0.35 -0.93 -2.31
N VAL A 67 -0.91 -0.16 -3.24
CA VAL A 67 -0.38 -0.03 -4.60
C VAL A 67 0.62 1.13 -4.62
N VAL A 68 1.86 0.83 -4.98
CA VAL A 68 2.94 1.83 -5.11
C VAL A 68 3.14 2.16 -6.58
N ILE A 69 2.86 3.40 -6.95
CA ILE A 69 3.03 3.92 -8.31
C ILE A 69 4.27 4.81 -8.33
N ARG A 70 5.20 4.56 -9.25
CA ARG A 70 6.41 5.38 -9.46
C ARG A 70 6.44 5.90 -10.89
N ILE A 71 6.33 7.21 -11.05
CA ILE A 71 6.35 7.89 -12.35
C ILE A 71 7.68 8.63 -12.46
N PRO A 72 8.53 8.35 -13.46
CA PRO A 72 9.79 9.06 -13.62
C PRO A 72 9.53 10.55 -13.90
N ILE A 73 10.29 11.42 -13.26
CA ILE A 73 10.19 12.88 -13.40
C ILE A 73 11.57 13.46 -13.73
N GLY A 74 11.58 14.57 -14.49
CA GLY A 74 12.81 15.29 -14.82
C GLY A 74 13.65 14.63 -15.91
N GLY A 75 13.03 14.38 -17.07
CA GLY A 75 13.76 14.08 -18.31
C GLY A 75 14.62 15.23 -18.80
#